data_AF-A0A1Z8ZCQ8-F1
#
_entry.id   AF-A0A1Z8ZCQ8-F1
#
_cell.length_a   1.000
_cell.length_b   1.000
_cell.length_c   1.000
_cell.angle_alpha   90.00
_cell.angle_beta   90.00
_cell.angle_gamma   90.00
#
_symmetry.space_group_name_H-M   'P 1'
#
loop_
_entity.id
_entity.type
_entity.pdbx_description
1 polymer ?
#
loop_
_entity_poly.entity_id
_entity_poly.type
_entity_poly.pdbx_seq_one_letter_code
_entity_poly.pdbx_strand_id
1 'polypeptide(L)'
;MDNSHIYLKINLFLNKYGNYPSKESYRAYDVTLDVILRLAYQNKIFSDKIEETNYIENKFKYLPDDGGGYSNFGYYILQNRDYEIIEIKK
;
A
#
# COMPACT_ATOMS: atom_id res chain seq x y z
N MET A 1 -11.89 -6.61 9.45
CA MET A 1 -12.16 -5.37 8.70
C MET A 1 -13.01 -5.75 7.51
N ASP A 2 -14.07 -5.00 7.22
CA ASP A 2 -14.95 -5.27 6.08
C ASP A 2 -14.22 -4.97 4.77
N ASN A 3 -14.07 -6.00 3.92
CA ASN A 3 -13.39 -5.89 2.63
C ASN A 3 -14.28 -5.26 1.54
N SER A 4 -15.53 -4.88 1.86
CA SER A 4 -16.48 -4.27 0.92
C SER A 4 -15.89 -3.09 0.14
N HIS A 5 -15.09 -2.26 0.80
CA HIS A 5 -14.42 -1.11 0.18
C HIS A 5 -13.38 -1.52 -0.87
N ILE A 6 -12.69 -2.64 -0.69
CA ILE A 6 -11.73 -3.17 -1.67
C ILE A 6 -12.50 -3.67 -2.90
N TYR A 7 -13.54 -4.48 -2.70
CA TYR A 7 -14.39 -4.97 -3.79
C TYR A 7 -15.02 -3.84 -4.60
N LEU A 8 -15.47 -2.76 -3.93
CA LEU A 8 -16.00 -1.59 -4.63
C LEU A 8 -14.95 -0.95 -5.56
N LYS A 9 -13.71 -0.75 -5.08
CA LYS A 9 -12.63 -0.19 -5.91
C LYS A 9 -12.31 -1.05 -7.13
N ILE A 10 -12.27 -2.37 -6.94
CA ILE A 10 -12.04 -3.34 -8.01
C ILE A 10 -13.15 -3.30 -9.05
N ASN A 11 -14.41 -3.29 -8.60
CA ASN A 11 -15.57 -3.21 -9.49
C ASN A 11 -15.60 -1.88 -10.26
N LEU A 12 -15.27 -0.77 -9.61
CA LEU A 12 -15.16 0.53 -10.29
C LEU A 12 -14.07 0.53 -11.36
N PHE A 13 -12.91 -0.08 -11.07
CA PHE A 13 -11.83 -0.21 -12.05
C PHE A 13 -12.25 -1.09 -13.22
N LEU A 14 -12.83 -2.27 -12.94
CA LEU A 14 -13.34 -3.20 -13.95
C LEU A 14 -14.39 -2.53 -14.85
N ASN A 15 -15.37 -1.84 -14.26
CA ASN A 15 -16.42 -1.15 -15.01
C ASN A 15 -15.86 -0.02 -15.88
N LYS A 16 -14.79 0.65 -15.43
CA LYS A 16 -14.19 1.77 -16.16
C LYS A 16 -13.25 1.33 -17.27
N TYR A 17 -12.46 0.29 -17.04
CA TYR A 17 -11.35 -0.12 -17.92
C TYR A 17 -11.58 -1.46 -18.62
N GLY A 18 -12.67 -2.18 -18.30
CA GLY A 18 -13.02 -3.47 -18.91
C GLY A 18 -12.13 -4.65 -18.50
N ASN A 19 -11.22 -4.45 -17.53
CA ASN A 19 -10.35 -5.50 -17.02
C ASN A 19 -10.05 -5.28 -15.53
N TYR A 20 -9.66 -6.34 -14.82
CA TYR A 20 -9.24 -6.25 -13.42
C TYR A 20 -7.93 -5.46 -13.28
N PRO A 21 -7.71 -4.76 -12.16
CA PRO A 21 -6.45 -4.08 -11.92
C PRO A 21 -5.28 -5.09 -11.90
N SER A 22 -4.18 -4.73 -12.56
CA SER A 22 -2.94 -5.47 -12.43
C SER A 22 -2.24 -5.17 -11.10
N LYS A 23 -1.22 -5.96 -10.75
CA LYS A 23 -0.37 -5.70 -9.57
C LYS A 23 0.23 -4.28 -9.58
N GLU A 24 0.63 -3.81 -10.75
CA GLU A 24 1.18 -2.46 -10.97
C GLU A 24 0.10 -1.39 -10.77
N SER A 25 -1.15 -1.69 -11.14
CA SER A 25 -2.29 -0.79 -10.93
C SER A 25 -2.61 -0.64 -9.45
N TYR A 26 -2.60 -1.74 -8.68
CA TYR A 26 -2.72 -1.69 -7.21
C TYR A 26 -1.56 -0.94 -6.57
N ARG A 27 -0.32 -1.22 -7.00
CA ARG A 27 0.87 -0.53 -6.48
C ARG A 27 0.81 0.97 -6.75
N ALA A 28 0.43 1.39 -7.94
CA ALA A 28 0.29 2.80 -8.31
C ALA A 28 -0.80 3.50 -7.47
N TYR A 29 -1.93 2.82 -7.25
CA TYR A 29 -3.00 3.34 -6.39
C TYR A 29 -2.52 3.51 -4.95
N ASP A 30 -1.96 2.45 -4.36
CA ASP A 30 -1.52 2.42 -2.97
C ASP A 30 -0.42 3.48 -2.71
N VAL A 31 0.61 3.57 -3.56
CA VAL A 31 1.71 4.54 -3.38
C VAL A 31 1.21 5.99 -3.53
N THR A 32 0.32 6.24 -4.49
CA THR A 32 -0.22 7.59 -4.73
C THR A 32 -1.08 8.03 -3.55
N LEU A 33 -1.95 7.15 -3.06
CA LEU A 33 -2.81 7.43 -1.92
C LEU A 33 -1.99 7.72 -0.66
N ASP A 34 -0.99 6.89 -0.37
CA ASP A 34 -0.12 7.06 0.79
C ASP A 34 0.65 8.39 0.76
N VAL A 35 1.25 8.71 -0.38
CA VAL A 35 1.97 9.98 -0.57
C VAL A 35 1.04 11.18 -0.39
N ILE A 36 -0.16 11.17 -1.01
CA ILE A 36 -1.13 12.26 -0.87
C ILE A 36 -1.54 12.43 0.60
N LEU A 37 -1.83 11.34 1.32
CA LEU A 37 -2.25 11.40 2.72
C LEU A 37 -1.13 11.92 3.63
N ARG A 38 0.11 11.49 3.42
CA ARG A 38 1.28 11.99 4.17
C ARG A 38 1.52 13.47 3.93
N LEU A 39 1.43 13.92 2.68
CA LEU A 39 1.53 15.33 2.32
C LEU A 39 0.37 16.15 2.91
N ALA A 40 -0.86 15.65 2.87
CA ALA A 40 -2.01 16.33 3.44
C ALA A 40 -1.93 16.45 4.97
N TYR A 41 -1.41 15.42 5.65
CA TYR A 41 -1.35 15.38 7.12
C TYR A 41 -0.24 16.26 7.70
N GLN A 42 0.95 16.27 7.08
CA GLN A 42 2.14 16.91 7.66
C GLN A 42 3.06 17.60 6.64
N ASN A 43 2.66 17.64 5.37
CA ASN A 43 3.43 18.21 4.26
C ASN A 43 4.86 17.62 4.12
N LYS A 44 5.01 16.34 4.48
CA LYS A 44 6.28 15.59 4.43
C LYS A 44 6.03 14.12 4.14
N ILE A 45 6.90 13.50 3.35
CA ILE A 45 6.86 12.05 3.06
C ILE A 45 7.27 11.23 4.30
N PHE A 46 8.36 11.62 4.94
CA PHE A 46 8.87 10.99 6.16
C PHE A 46 8.60 11.83 7.40
N SER A 47 8.30 11.15 8.50
CA SER A 47 8.19 11.71 9.85
C SER A 47 8.20 10.58 10.86
N ASP A 48 8.88 10.78 11.97
CA ASP A 48 8.90 9.82 13.09
C ASP A 48 7.51 9.62 13.73
N LYS A 49 6.54 10.50 13.41
CA LYS A 49 5.15 10.40 13.90
C LYS A 49 4.27 9.50 13.04
N ILE A 50 4.68 9.18 11.81
CA ILE A 50 3.91 8.29 10.93
C ILE A 50 4.58 6.93 10.93
N GLU A 51 3.90 5.95 11.52
CA GLU A 51 4.34 4.57 11.52
C GLU A 51 4.12 3.90 10.13
N GLU A 52 4.23 2.57 10.10
CA GLU A 52 3.91 1.79 8.91
C GLU A 52 2.43 1.96 8.53
N THR A 53 2.17 2.27 7.27
CA THR A 53 0.82 2.36 6.71
C THR A 53 0.60 1.22 5.72
N ASN A 54 -0.65 0.77 5.57
CA ASN A 54 -1.01 -0.26 4.59
C ASN A 54 -2.34 0.07 3.92
N TYR A 55 -2.48 -0.36 2.66
CA TYR A 55 -3.66 -0.11 1.84
C TYR A 55 -4.21 -1.42 1.27
N ILE A 56 -4.32 -1.55 -0.05
CA ILE A 56 -4.90 -2.76 -0.64
C ILE A 56 -3.90 -3.91 -0.57
N GLU A 57 -2.68 -3.73 -1.09
CA GLU A 57 -1.69 -4.80 -1.18
C GLU A 57 -0.31 -4.40 -0.64
N ASN A 58 -0.03 -3.11 -0.45
CA ASN A 58 1.32 -2.63 -0.13
C ASN A 58 1.39 -2.00 1.26
N LYS A 59 2.57 -2.14 1.89
CA LYS A 59 2.96 -1.49 3.14
C LYS A 59 3.97 -0.38 2.88
N PHE A 60 3.90 0.70 3.64
CA PHE A 60 4.77 1.86 3.49
C PHE A 60 5.38 2.28 4.81
N LYS A 61 6.72 2.28 4.84
CA LYS A 61 7.54 2.89 5.87
C LYS A 61 8.71 3.60 5.19
N TYR A 62 8.51 4.86 4.86
CA TYR A 62 9.57 5.64 4.24
C TYR A 62 10.69 5.91 5.22
N LEU A 63 11.94 5.77 4.78
CA LEU A 63 13.13 6.25 5.48
C LEU A 63 13.96 7.07 4.48
N PRO A 64 14.73 8.06 4.96
CA PRO A 64 15.72 8.73 4.14
C PRO A 64 16.65 7.70 3.49
N ASP A 65 16.95 7.92 2.21
CA ASP A 65 17.84 7.07 1.43
C ASP A 65 19.10 7.85 1.02
N ASP A 66 20.22 7.15 0.90
CA ASP A 66 21.56 7.75 0.65
C ASP A 66 21.60 8.52 -0.68
N GLY A 67 20.71 8.19 -1.62
CA GLY A 67 20.55 8.86 -2.91
C GLY A 67 19.83 10.21 -2.88
N GLY A 68 19.49 10.76 -1.69
CA GLY A 68 18.86 12.08 -1.57
C GLY A 68 17.34 12.07 -1.72
N GLY A 69 16.68 11.01 -1.27
CA GLY A 69 15.22 10.86 -1.32
C GLY A 69 14.68 10.01 -0.18
N TYR A 70 13.53 9.36 -0.42
CA TYR A 70 12.94 8.42 0.52
C TYR A 70 12.68 7.08 -0.17
N SER A 71 13.10 6.01 0.49
CA SER A 71 12.84 4.64 0.04
C SER A 71 11.84 3.96 0.98
N ASN A 72 11.01 3.09 0.43
CA ASN A 72 10.04 2.34 1.22
C ASN A 72 10.69 1.08 1.84
N PHE A 73 10.65 0.99 3.16
CA PHE A 73 11.13 -0.15 3.95
C PHE A 73 9.99 -0.94 4.62
N GLY A 74 8.73 -0.63 4.31
CA GLY A 74 7.58 -1.40 4.76
C GLY A 74 7.46 -2.70 3.97
N TYR A 75 7.26 -3.81 4.64
CA TYR A 75 7.12 -5.12 4.00
C TYR A 75 6.20 -6.06 4.77
N TYR A 76 5.66 -7.03 4.05
CA TYR A 76 4.98 -8.18 4.65
C TYR A 76 5.96 -9.34 4.73
N ILE A 77 5.95 -10.07 5.84
CA ILE A 77 6.51 -11.42 5.90
C ILE A 77 5.34 -12.37 5.69
N LEU A 78 5.35 -13.12 4.58
CA LEU A 78 4.28 -14.03 4.22
C LEU A 78 4.78 -15.47 4.32
N GLN A 79 3.94 -16.35 4.85
CA GLN A 79 4.16 -17.79 4.87
C GLN A 79 3.02 -18.50 4.14
N ASN A 80 3.37 -19.43 3.26
CA ASN A 80 2.40 -20.38 2.72
C ASN A 80 2.13 -21.47 3.76
N ARG A 81 0.86 -21.69 4.07
CA ARG A 81 0.39 -22.81 4.90
C ARG A 81 -0.79 -23.48 4.19
N ASP A 82 -0.56 -24.68 3.70
CA ASP A 82 -1.53 -25.44 2.90
C ASP A 82 -2.02 -24.63 1.69
N TYR A 83 -3.30 -24.25 1.67
CA TYR A 83 -3.93 -23.45 0.61
C TYR A 83 -4.08 -21.96 0.98
N GLU A 84 -3.51 -21.53 2.10
CA GLU A 84 -3.61 -20.17 2.61
C GLU A 84 -2.24 -19.47 2.62
N ILE A 85 -2.28 -18.16 2.39
CA ILE A 85 -1.14 -17.26 2.62
C ILE A 85 -1.44 -16.51 3.91
N ILE A 86 -0.59 -16.68 4.91
CA ILE A 86 -0.71 -15.99 6.19
C ILE A 86 0.41 -14.96 6.34
N GLU A 87 0.05 -13.77 6.83
CA GLU A 87 1.03 -12.77 7.27
C GLU A 87 1.60 -13.19 8.63
N ILE A 88 2.92 -13.23 8.73
CA ILE A 88 3.63 -13.35 10.00
C ILE A 88 3.88 -11.94 10.53
N LYS A 89 3.29 -11.63 11.70
CA LYS A 89 3.52 -10.37 12.40
C LYS A 89 4.85 -10.43 13.17
N LYS A 90 5.57 -9.32 13.14
CA LYS A 90 6.81 -9.11 13.90
C LYS A 90 6.53 -8.92 15.39
#